data_AF-D0GNR5-F1
#
_entry.id   AF-D0GNR5-F1
#
_cell.length_a   1.000
_cell.length_b   1.000
_cell.length_c   1.000
_cell.angle_alpha   90.00
_cell.angle_beta   90.00
_cell.angle_gamma   90.00
#
_symmetry.space_group_name_H-M   'P 1'
#
loop_
_entity.id
_entity.type
_entity.pdbx_description
1 polymer ?
#
loop_
_entity_poly.entity_id
_entity_poly.type
_entity_poly.pdbx_seq_one_letter_code
_entity_poly.pdbx_strand_id
1 'polypeptide(L)'
;MIENFRIMIIGWFYYGILFIIGSIVVTALLNRVFNKLYIPPLIVNAVSVILLFIGLKLNMKNPGYALYFNYIPTVAASVTYNFIIFIVRKLQKRTDVKC
;
A
#
# COMPACT_ATOMS: atom_id res chain seq x y z
N MET A 1 -3.18 8.41 -23.11
CA MET A 1 -2.44 7.62 -22.09
C MET A 1 -2.46 8.30 -20.72
N ILE A 2 -2.08 9.59 -20.61
CA ILE A 2 -2.13 10.37 -19.37
C ILE A 2 -3.53 10.46 -18.74
N GLU A 3 -4.56 10.56 -19.59
CA GLU A 3 -5.95 10.71 -19.14
C GLU A 3 -6.49 9.44 -18.47
N ASN A 4 -6.21 8.27 -19.03
CA ASN A 4 -6.57 6.98 -18.45
C ASN A 4 -5.91 6.77 -17.09
N PHE A 5 -4.66 7.20 -16.95
CA PHE A 5 -3.94 7.16 -15.67
C PHE A 5 -4.58 8.06 -14.61
N ARG A 6 -4.97 9.29 -14.99
CA ARG A 6 -5.69 10.21 -14.09
C ARG A 6 -7.02 9.63 -13.63
N ILE A 7 -7.80 9.07 -14.55
CA ILE A 7 -9.10 8.44 -14.25
C ILE A 7 -8.92 7.25 -13.30
N MET A 8 -7.86 6.45 -13.50
CA MET A 8 -7.55 5.33 -12.61
C MET A 8 -7.23 5.79 -11.18
N ILE A 9 -6.39 6.82 -11.01
CA ILE A 9 -6.07 7.37 -9.69
C ILE A 9 -7.33 7.89 -9.00
N ILE A 10 -8.18 8.65 -9.70
CA ILE A 10 -9.45 9.15 -9.15
C ILE A 10 -10.34 7.97 -8.73
N GLY A 11 -10.40 6.92 -9.56
CA GLY A 11 -11.12 5.70 -9.24
C GLY A 11 -10.59 5.00 -7.97
N TRP A 12 -9.28 5.00 -7.72
CA TRP A 12 -8.71 4.47 -6.48
C TRP A 12 -9.18 5.25 -5.25
N PHE A 13 -9.28 6.58 -5.33
CA PHE A 13 -9.81 7.38 -4.22
C PHE A 13 -11.32 7.23 -4.05
N TYR A 14 -12.06 6.94 -5.11
CA TYR A 14 -13.50 6.73 -5.00
C TYR A 14 -13.85 5.34 -4.43
N TYR A 15 -13.18 4.29 -4.89
CA TYR A 15 -13.50 2.91 -4.54
C TYR A 15 -12.59 2.31 -3.46
N GLY A 16 -11.35 2.76 -3.36
CA GLY A 16 -10.29 2.15 -2.55
C GLY A 16 -9.91 2.94 -1.30
N ILE A 17 -10.59 4.04 -0.98
CA ILE A 17 -10.16 4.98 0.09
C ILE A 17 -10.01 4.31 1.46
N LEU A 18 -10.92 3.41 1.82
CA LEU A 18 -10.86 2.66 3.08
C LEU A 18 -9.64 1.72 3.10
N PHE A 19 -9.34 1.07 1.98
CA PHE A 19 -8.17 0.21 1.85
C PHE A 19 -6.87 1.00 1.90
N ILE A 20 -6.83 2.18 1.27
CA ILE A 20 -5.68 3.10 1.32
C ILE A 20 -5.41 3.56 2.75
N ILE A 21 -6.44 4.08 3.44
CA ILE A 21 -6.30 4.57 4.82
C ILE A 21 -5.91 3.42 5.76
N GLY A 22 -6.59 2.28 5.65
CA GLY A 22 -6.27 1.08 6.43
C GLY A 22 -4.82 0.63 6.21
N SER A 23 -4.35 0.61 4.96
CA SER A 23 -2.96 0.31 4.62
C SER A 23 -1.98 1.24 5.32
N ILE A 24 -2.22 2.55 5.27
CA ILE A 24 -1.36 3.56 5.91
C ILE A 24 -1.32 3.34 7.43
N VAL A 25 -2.47 3.09 8.06
CA VAL A 25 -2.54 2.82 9.51
C VAL A 25 -1.75 1.57 9.88
N VAL A 26 -1.98 0.46 9.19
CA VAL A 26 -1.24 -0.81 9.42
C VAL A 26 0.25 -0.60 9.19
N THR A 27 0.62 0.10 8.12
CA THR A 27 2.02 0.45 7.80
C THR A 27 2.67 1.26 8.92
N ALA A 28 1.97 2.25 9.47
CA ALA A 28 2.44 3.07 10.58
C ALA A 28 2.64 2.24 11.87
N LEU A 29 1.72 1.29 12.15
CA LEU A 29 1.85 0.38 13.28
C LEU A 29 3.06 -0.56 13.12
N LEU A 30 3.22 -1.17 11.95
CA LEU A 30 4.36 -2.04 11.64
C LEU A 30 5.69 -1.29 11.74
N ASN A 31 5.73 -0.03 11.32
CA ASN A 31 6.90 0.83 11.47
C ASN A 31 7.33 1.02 12.93
N ARG A 32 6.36 1.11 13.86
CA ARG A 32 6.66 1.21 15.30
C ARG A 32 7.22 -0.09 15.87
N VAL A 33 6.80 -1.24 15.33
CA VAL A 33 7.22 -2.56 15.81
C VAL A 33 8.60 -2.94 15.27
N PHE A 34 8.82 -2.79 13.97
CA PHE A 34 10.01 -3.34 13.32
C PHE A 34 11.18 -2.35 13.22
N ASN A 35 10.94 -1.04 13.40
CA ASN A 35 11.93 0.03 13.23
C ASN A 35 12.69 -0.02 11.89
N LYS A 36 12.14 -0.64 10.85
CA LYS A 36 12.71 -0.73 9.49
C LYS A 36 11.65 -0.41 8.45
N LEU A 37 11.91 0.57 7.59
CA LEU A 37 10.91 1.13 6.65
C LEU A 37 10.55 0.21 5.48
N TYR A 38 11.39 -0.79 5.16
CA TYR A 38 11.14 -1.73 4.06
C TYR A 38 10.28 -2.93 4.48
N ILE A 39 10.22 -3.25 5.78
CA ILE A 39 9.46 -4.41 6.28
C ILE A 39 7.94 -4.20 6.11
N PRO A 40 7.35 -3.06 6.51
CA PRO A 40 5.91 -2.87 6.39
C PRO A 40 5.38 -2.99 4.95
N PRO A 41 5.99 -2.36 3.92
CA PRO A 41 5.54 -2.55 2.54
C PRO A 41 5.59 -4.00 2.07
N LEU A 42 6.62 -4.76 2.47
CA LEU A 42 6.71 -6.18 2.13
C LEU A 42 5.58 -7.00 2.75
N ILE A 43 5.27 -6.75 4.03
CA ILE A 43 4.18 -7.43 4.74
C ILE A 43 2.83 -7.07 4.12
N VAL A 44 2.56 -5.78 3.89
CA VAL A 44 1.32 -5.32 3.26
C VAL A 44 1.15 -5.96 1.88
N ASN A 45 2.22 -6.00 1.08
CA ASN A 45 2.23 -6.67 -0.21
C ASN A 45 1.89 -8.16 -0.09
N ALA A 46 2.60 -8.88 0.78
CA ALA A 46 2.40 -10.33 0.96
C ALA A 46 0.96 -10.66 1.40
N VAL A 47 0.42 -9.93 2.39
CA VAL A 47 -0.96 -10.12 2.87
C VAL A 47 -1.97 -9.81 1.76
N SER A 48 -1.74 -8.74 0.99
CA SER A 48 -2.67 -8.37 -0.08
C SER A 48 -2.67 -9.38 -1.22
N VAL A 49 -1.51 -9.97 -1.56
CA VAL A 49 -1.43 -11.09 -2.51
C VAL A 49 -2.17 -12.32 -1.99
N ILE A 50 -1.99 -12.70 -0.72
CA ILE A 50 -2.69 -13.83 -0.11
C ILE A 50 -4.21 -13.63 -0.19
N LEU A 51 -4.71 -12.45 0.18
CA LEU A 51 -6.13 -12.12 0.12
C LEU A 51 -6.68 -12.18 -1.31
N LEU A 52 -5.89 -11.74 -2.30
CA LEU A 52 -6.26 -11.86 -3.70
C LEU A 52 -6.42 -13.33 -4.14
N PHE A 53 -5.47 -14.20 -3.79
CA PHE A 53 -5.56 -15.63 -4.10
C PHE A 53 -6.72 -16.31 -3.38
N ILE A 54 -7.01 -15.93 -2.13
CA ILE A 54 -8.19 -16.41 -1.41
C ILE A 54 -9.47 -15.97 -2.14
N GLY A 55 -9.57 -14.70 -2.55
CA GLY A 55 -10.72 -14.19 -3.30
C GLY A 55 -10.92 -14.90 -4.64
N LEU A 56 -9.84 -15.22 -5.34
CA LEU A 56 -9.87 -16.06 -6.55
C LEU A 56 -10.39 -17.46 -6.27
N LYS A 57 -9.89 -18.12 -5.21
CA LYS A 57 -10.34 -19.45 -4.79
C LYS A 57 -11.82 -19.47 -4.40
N LEU A 58 -12.33 -18.39 -3.82
CA LEU A 58 -13.73 -18.21 -3.44
C LEU A 58 -14.63 -17.78 -4.62
N ASN A 59 -14.10 -17.77 -5.85
CA ASN A 59 -14.82 -17.47 -7.08
C ASN A 59 -15.55 -16.10 -7.05
N MET A 60 -14.88 -15.09 -6.50
CA MET A 60 -15.41 -13.73 -6.45
C MET A 60 -15.73 -13.22 -7.86
N LYS A 61 -16.92 -12.62 -8.03
CA LYS A 61 -17.45 -12.17 -9.33
C LYS A 61 -16.51 -11.28 -10.14
N ASN A 62 -15.68 -10.45 -9.50
CA ASN A 62 -14.84 -9.45 -10.17
C ASN A 62 -13.41 -9.42 -9.60
N PRO A 63 -12.55 -10.39 -9.97
CA PRO A 63 -11.18 -10.46 -9.46
C PRO A 63 -10.31 -9.29 -9.96
N GLY A 64 -10.56 -8.81 -11.18
CA GLY A 64 -9.88 -7.63 -11.71
C GLY A 64 -10.15 -6.38 -10.87
N TYR A 65 -11.36 -6.21 -10.35
CA TYR A 65 -11.68 -5.09 -9.46
C TYR A 65 -10.87 -5.15 -8.17
N ALA A 66 -10.82 -6.33 -7.52
CA ALA A 66 -10.04 -6.52 -6.29
C ALA A 66 -8.54 -6.23 -6.53
N LEU A 67 -8.00 -6.60 -7.69
CA LEU A 67 -6.63 -6.30 -8.06
C LEU A 67 -6.41 -4.80 -8.30
N TYR A 68 -7.18 -4.18 -9.20
CA TYR A 68 -6.94 -2.81 -9.64
C TYR A 68 -7.35 -1.74 -8.63
N PHE A 69 -8.43 -1.95 -7.86
CA PHE A 69 -9.00 -0.93 -6.98
C PHE A 69 -8.75 -1.16 -5.50
N ASN A 70 -8.33 -2.36 -5.09
CA ASN A 70 -7.96 -2.63 -3.70
C ASN A 70 -6.45 -2.91 -3.59
N TYR A 71 -5.95 -3.96 -4.24
CA TYR A 71 -4.56 -4.41 -4.09
C TYR A 71 -3.55 -3.33 -4.49
N ILE A 72 -3.60 -2.84 -5.73
CA ILE A 72 -2.63 -1.85 -6.23
C ILE A 72 -2.58 -0.58 -5.36
N PRO A 73 -3.71 0.10 -5.08
CA PRO A 73 -3.66 1.31 -4.25
C PRO A 73 -3.25 1.04 -2.81
N THR A 74 -3.58 -0.11 -2.23
CA THR A 74 -3.16 -0.50 -0.87
C THR A 74 -1.63 -0.61 -0.78
N VAL A 75 -1.03 -1.37 -1.70
CA VAL A 75 0.43 -1.57 -1.72
C VAL A 75 1.14 -0.26 -2.05
N ALA A 76 0.64 0.48 -3.05
CA ALA A 76 1.19 1.78 -3.42
C ALA A 76 1.17 2.75 -2.23
N ALA A 77 0.07 2.83 -1.48
CA ALA A 77 -0.05 3.71 -0.32
C ALA A 77 0.99 3.39 0.77
N SER A 78 1.20 2.10 1.07
CA SER A 78 2.20 1.66 2.05
C SER A 78 3.64 2.02 1.61
N VAL A 79 3.95 1.79 0.32
CA VAL A 79 5.26 2.14 -0.25
C VAL A 79 5.46 3.66 -0.20
N THR A 80 4.48 4.43 -0.68
CA THR A 80 4.54 5.89 -0.68
C THR A 80 4.67 6.45 0.73
N TYR A 81 3.93 5.93 1.71
CA TYR A 81 4.03 6.34 3.10
C TYR A 81 5.46 6.16 3.66
N ASN A 82 6.06 4.99 3.45
CA ASN A 82 7.44 4.74 3.89
C ASN A 82 8.46 5.56 3.13
N PHE A 83 8.23 5.79 1.83
CA PHE A 83 9.09 6.63 1.01
C PHE A 83 9.09 8.09 1.50
N ILE A 84 7.92 8.63 1.87
CA ILE A 84 7.81 9.96 2.48
C ILE A 84 8.57 10.00 3.81
N ILE A 85 8.39 9.00 4.68
CA ILE A 85 9.14 8.92 5.95
C ILE A 85 10.65 8.90 5.69
N PHE A 86 11.09 8.12 4.71
CA PHE A 86 12.50 8.06 4.30
C PHE A 86 13.02 9.44 3.88
N ILE A 87 12.31 10.16 3.00
CA ILE A 87 12.69 11.50 2.57
C ILE A 87 12.77 12.46 3.77
N VAL A 88 11.73 12.49 4.61
CA VAL A 88 11.67 13.40 5.78
C VAL A 88 12.83 13.12 6.74
N ARG A 89 13.12 11.86 7.05
CA ARG A 89 14.23 11.49 7.95
C ARG A 89 15.60 11.82 7.35
N LYS A 90 15.76 11.62 6.03
CA LYS A 90 16.98 12.00 5.31
C LYS A 90 17.22 13.51 5.35
N LEU A 91 16.18 14.32 5.15
CA LEU A 91 16.25 15.78 5.28
C LEU A 91 16.60 16.22 6.71
N GLN A 92 16.10 15.51 7.71
CA GLN A 92 16.43 15.75 9.13
C GLN A 92 17.79 15.21 9.58
N LYS A 93 18.60 14.61 8.68
CA LYS A 93 19.88 13.95 8.98
C LYS A 93 19.79 12.89 10.09
N ARG A 94 18.64 12.25 10.28
CA ARG A 94 18.52 11.13 11.24
C ARG A 94 19.01 9.83 10.59
N THR A 95 20.10 9.28 11.11
CA THR A 95 20.80 8.06 10.65
C THR A 95 20.45 6.81 11.47
N ASP A 96 19.43 6.89 12.33
CA ASP A 96 19.06 5.87 13.32
C ASP A 96 18.40 4.62 12.74
N VAL A 97 18.07 4.58 11.45
CA VAL A 97 17.35 3.46 10.84
C VAL A 97 18.15 2.83 9.70
N LYS A 98 18.45 1.53 9.85
CA LYS A 98 18.99 0.69 8.79
C LYS A 98 17.90 0.46 7.74
N CYS A 99 18.18 0.88 6.50
CA CYS A 99 17.40 0.53 5.33
C CYS A 99 17.37 -0.97 5.07
#